data_AF-A0AA36GB66-F1
#
_entry.id   AF-A0AA36GB66-F1
#
_cell.length_a   1.000
_cell.length_b   1.000
_cell.length_c   1.000
_cell.angle_alpha   90.00
_cell.angle_beta   90.00
_cell.angle_gamma   90.00
#
_symmetry.space_group_name_H-M   'P 1'
#
loop_
_entity.id
_entity.type
_entity.pdbx_description
1 polymer ?
#
loop_
_entity_poly.entity_id
_entity_poly.type
_entity_poly.pdbx_seq_one_letter_code
_entity_poly.pdbx_strand_id
1 'polypeptide(L)'
;MRLVLLAESYLAVVLGKDVKGNVEYGPFKTDFSNWLKGKGNNFAFKSFETYGATGSFGGKDPNQKVVKTPVIFIHGNADSALDTGALMSQGWTAAIPHFLEAGYTFAELYGLTYGARNISLAADTKMSCEWIKGHREFVLNVLDYTAAPKVNIIGHSMGATIARSLAKGGLVEFPGEDHCDLGSPINDKIDVFIGVAGAHFGMCMCVTMPGKGSCDPTGGFWPGGTCGGELHRQCAQAAEGECRDMQYGDFLRSINNSPVQKEAGYVFSFFSHDDNVLGPHTMTWGRMTSIIPHEDDHMEYTKLDHFQMKEASAKAAIFAFENHKLPPKRQRGLQNTGLDLMDGHYEAAKPFVWPH
;
A
#
# COMPACT_ATOMS: atom_id res chain seq x y z
N MET A 1 8.02 -20.71 -38.41
CA MET A 1 8.83 -20.47 -37.19
C MET A 1 9.58 -19.12 -37.24
N ARG A 2 8.89 -18.04 -37.63
CA ARG A 2 9.49 -16.69 -37.81
C ARG A 2 8.66 -15.56 -37.19
N LEU A 3 7.55 -15.88 -36.51
CA LEU A 3 6.69 -14.90 -35.84
C LEU A 3 6.96 -14.75 -34.33
N VAL A 4 7.61 -15.72 -33.67
CA VAL A 4 7.84 -15.68 -32.21
C VAL A 4 9.05 -14.81 -31.82
N LEU A 5 10.07 -14.74 -32.68
CA LEU A 5 11.30 -13.97 -32.39
C LEU A 5 11.13 -12.45 -32.49
N LEU A 6 10.10 -11.96 -33.19
CA LEU A 6 9.84 -10.52 -33.30
C LEU A 6 9.15 -9.94 -32.05
N ALA A 7 8.36 -10.75 -31.34
CA ALA A 7 7.67 -10.32 -30.12
C ALA A 7 8.64 -10.15 -28.94
N GLU A 8 9.58 -11.08 -28.76
CA GLU A 8 10.61 -10.97 -27.71
C GLU A 8 11.58 -9.81 -27.96
N SER A 9 11.91 -9.53 -29.23
CA SER A 9 12.77 -8.39 -29.58
C SER A 9 12.10 -7.03 -29.39
N TYR A 10 10.78 -6.93 -29.56
CA TYR A 10 10.04 -5.69 -29.31
C TYR A 10 9.91 -5.40 -27.80
N LEU A 11 9.74 -6.45 -26.97
CA LEU A 11 9.62 -6.30 -25.52
C LEU A 11 10.94 -5.85 -24.86
N ALA A 12 12.08 -6.31 -25.38
CA ALA A 12 13.40 -5.95 -24.87
C ALA A 12 13.85 -4.52 -25.22
N VAL A 13 13.28 -3.90 -26.26
CA VAL A 13 13.62 -2.51 -26.67
C VAL A 13 12.80 -1.47 -25.91
N VAL A 14 11.63 -1.85 -25.38
CA VAL A 14 10.75 -0.97 -24.59
C VAL A 14 11.19 -0.88 -23.12
N LEU A 15 11.93 -1.88 -22.64
CA LEU A 15 12.37 -1.99 -21.25
C LEU A 15 13.88 -1.74 -21.21
N GLY A 16 14.30 -0.53 -20.85
CA GLY A 16 15.71 -0.20 -20.65
C GLY A 16 16.34 -1.23 -19.72
N LYS A 17 17.27 -2.04 -20.22
CA LYS A 17 17.93 -3.07 -19.44
C LYS A 17 19.25 -2.53 -18.89
N ASP A 18 19.54 -2.79 -17.62
CA ASP A 18 20.84 -2.49 -17.04
C ASP A 18 21.94 -3.40 -17.64
N VAL A 19 23.19 -3.15 -17.24
CA VAL A 19 24.37 -3.90 -17.71
C VAL A 19 24.30 -5.40 -17.40
N LYS A 20 23.38 -5.84 -16.53
CA LYS A 20 23.12 -7.24 -16.17
C LYS A 20 21.88 -7.83 -16.84
N GLY A 21 21.18 -7.06 -17.69
CA GLY A 21 19.99 -7.50 -18.41
C GLY A 21 18.68 -7.37 -17.63
N ASN A 22 18.69 -6.72 -16.47
CA ASN A 22 17.49 -6.49 -15.65
C ASN A 22 16.71 -5.29 -16.16
N VAL A 23 15.39 -5.38 -16.15
CA VAL A 23 14.52 -4.28 -16.54
C VAL A 23 14.62 -3.14 -15.52
N GLU A 24 15.02 -1.96 -15.98
CA GLU A 24 15.09 -0.74 -15.18
C GLU A 24 13.74 -0.01 -15.26
N TYR A 25 12.94 -0.10 -14.19
CA TYR A 25 11.67 0.61 -14.07
C TYR A 25 11.81 2.03 -13.53
N GLY A 26 12.93 2.31 -12.87
CA GLY A 26 13.24 3.58 -12.24
C GLY A 26 14.55 4.18 -12.76
N PRO A 27 14.95 5.37 -12.29
CA PRO A 27 14.18 6.23 -11.40
C PRO A 27 13.03 6.94 -12.16
N PHE A 28 12.42 7.98 -11.58
CA PHE A 28 11.52 8.87 -12.35
C PHE A 28 12.13 9.27 -13.70
N LYS A 29 11.32 9.28 -14.76
CA LYS A 29 11.71 9.86 -16.04
C LYS A 29 12.06 11.34 -15.84
N THR A 30 13.00 11.82 -16.67
CA THR A 30 13.55 13.18 -16.57
C THR A 30 12.50 14.27 -16.64
N ASP A 31 11.43 14.07 -17.40
CA ASP A 31 10.38 15.06 -17.56
C ASP A 31 9.54 15.21 -16.27
N PHE A 32 9.24 14.10 -15.60
CA PHE A 32 8.52 14.11 -14.34
C PHE A 32 9.38 14.60 -13.16
N SER A 33 10.66 14.22 -13.10
CA SER A 33 11.56 14.75 -12.07
C SER A 33 11.78 16.26 -12.21
N ASN A 34 11.86 16.79 -13.45
CA ASN A 34 11.89 18.23 -13.71
C ASN A 34 10.57 18.91 -13.31
N TRP A 35 9.43 18.27 -13.56
CA TRP A 35 8.13 18.77 -13.11
C TRP A 35 8.06 18.90 -11.59
N LEU A 36 8.44 17.85 -10.86
CA LEU A 36 8.48 17.83 -9.39
C LEU A 36 9.38 18.94 -8.84
N LYS A 37 10.56 19.14 -9.46
CA LYS A 37 11.48 20.23 -9.12
C LYS A 37 10.83 21.60 -9.34
N GLY A 38 10.14 21.80 -10.47
CA GLY A 38 9.41 23.03 -10.77
C GLY A 38 8.25 23.33 -9.81
N LYS A 39 7.64 22.29 -9.22
CA LYS A 39 6.58 22.40 -8.20
C LYS A 39 7.12 22.59 -6.77
N GLY A 40 8.43 22.48 -6.57
CA GLY A 40 9.04 22.58 -5.25
C GLY A 40 8.75 21.39 -4.33
N ASN A 41 8.42 20.22 -4.88
CA ASN A 41 8.21 19.01 -4.07
C ASN A 41 9.56 18.43 -3.63
N ASN A 42 10.08 18.98 -2.53
CA ASN A 42 11.38 18.64 -1.99
C ASN A 42 11.43 17.19 -1.48
N PHE A 43 10.30 16.64 -1.01
CA PHE A 43 10.24 15.27 -0.50
C PHE A 43 10.49 14.26 -1.63
N ALA A 44 9.72 14.33 -2.71
CA ALA A 44 9.85 13.43 -3.84
C ALA A 44 11.20 13.60 -4.56
N PHE A 45 11.66 14.85 -4.68
CA PHE A 45 12.96 15.13 -5.29
C PHE A 45 14.13 14.60 -4.46
N LYS A 46 14.12 14.82 -3.14
CA LYS A 46 15.14 14.28 -2.23
C LYS A 46 15.15 12.75 -2.24
N SER A 47 13.99 12.12 -2.27
CA SER A 47 13.87 10.66 -2.39
C SER A 47 14.47 10.15 -3.71
N PHE A 48 14.16 10.79 -4.83
CA PHE A 48 14.79 10.51 -6.13
C PHE A 48 16.33 10.62 -6.06
N GLU A 49 16.88 11.69 -5.49
CA GLU A 49 18.33 11.90 -5.35
C GLU A 49 18.98 10.88 -4.40
N THR A 50 18.32 10.54 -3.30
CA THR A 50 18.86 9.68 -2.25
C THR A 50 18.89 8.21 -2.68
N TYR A 51 17.84 7.76 -3.36
CA TYR A 51 17.59 6.33 -3.57
C TYR A 51 17.82 5.88 -5.01
N GLY A 52 17.95 6.80 -5.97
CA GLY A 52 18.32 6.51 -7.34
C GLY A 52 17.36 5.57 -8.06
N ALA A 53 17.91 4.66 -8.87
CA ALA A 53 17.18 3.79 -9.78
C ALA A 53 16.11 2.90 -9.12
N THR A 54 16.26 2.58 -7.83
CA THR A 54 15.30 1.74 -7.10
C THR A 54 14.35 2.54 -6.20
N GLY A 55 14.58 3.86 -6.12
CA GLY A 55 13.88 4.77 -5.23
C GLY A 55 12.55 5.29 -5.75
N SER A 56 12.32 5.21 -7.06
CA SER A 56 11.16 5.82 -7.69
C SER A 56 10.91 5.23 -9.07
N PHE A 57 9.69 5.39 -9.57
CA PHE A 57 9.34 5.13 -10.97
C PHE A 57 8.15 5.98 -11.39
N GLY A 58 8.05 6.25 -12.69
CA GLY A 58 6.95 7.01 -13.29
C GLY A 58 7.40 8.21 -14.10
N GLY A 59 6.48 8.74 -14.90
CA GLY A 59 6.70 9.80 -15.87
C GLY A 59 6.41 9.35 -17.30
N LYS A 60 6.32 10.29 -18.23
CA LYS A 60 5.82 10.04 -19.58
C LYS A 60 6.83 10.46 -20.64
N ASP A 61 6.85 9.75 -21.75
CA ASP A 61 7.62 10.21 -22.91
C ASP A 61 6.95 11.43 -23.55
N PRO A 62 7.69 12.26 -24.31
CA PRO A 62 7.10 13.43 -24.97
C PRO A 62 5.87 13.05 -25.81
N ASN A 63 4.76 13.77 -25.59
CA ASN A 63 3.45 13.55 -26.23
C ASN A 63 2.75 12.21 -25.89
N GLN A 64 3.29 11.42 -24.96
CA GLN A 64 2.59 10.24 -24.46
C GLN A 64 1.32 10.67 -23.73
N LYS A 65 0.19 10.09 -24.12
CA LYS A 65 -1.10 10.35 -23.50
C LYS A 65 -1.27 9.46 -22.27
N VAL A 66 -1.85 10.04 -21.22
CA VAL A 66 -2.36 9.31 -20.06
C VAL A 66 -3.79 8.90 -20.40
N VAL A 67 -4.07 7.59 -20.46
CA VAL A 67 -5.37 7.05 -20.89
C VAL A 67 -6.10 6.32 -19.78
N LYS A 68 -5.37 5.66 -18.88
CA LYS A 68 -5.90 5.03 -17.67
C LYS A 68 -5.77 5.98 -16.47
N THR A 69 -6.58 5.74 -15.44
CA THR A 69 -6.43 6.42 -14.14
C THR A 69 -5.05 6.10 -13.57
N PRO A 70 -4.20 7.11 -13.25
CA PRO A 70 -2.87 6.86 -12.70
C PRO A 70 -2.93 6.10 -11.38
N VAL A 71 -2.00 5.17 -11.17
CA VAL A 71 -1.86 4.33 -9.98
C VAL A 71 -0.61 4.76 -9.21
N ILE A 72 -0.79 5.03 -7.92
CA ILE A 72 0.28 5.39 -6.99
C ILE A 72 0.52 4.23 -6.03
N PHE A 73 1.76 3.77 -5.99
CA PHE A 73 2.22 2.65 -5.17
C PHE A 73 2.96 3.17 -3.94
N ILE A 74 2.54 2.76 -2.75
CA ILE A 74 3.15 3.15 -1.47
C ILE A 74 3.64 1.90 -0.74
N HIS A 75 4.95 1.75 -0.62
CA HIS A 75 5.58 0.56 -0.04
C HIS A 75 5.50 0.52 1.50
N GLY A 76 5.87 -0.61 2.09
CA GLY A 76 5.86 -0.84 3.53
C GLY A 76 7.11 -0.36 4.28
N ASN A 77 7.15 -0.63 5.58
CA ASN A 77 8.32 -0.34 6.42
C ASN A 77 9.56 -1.10 5.94
N ALA A 78 10.73 -0.45 5.98
CA ALA A 78 12.01 -0.97 5.52
C ALA A 78 12.08 -1.42 4.04
N ASP A 79 11.05 -1.12 3.25
CA ASP A 79 10.95 -1.47 1.83
C ASP A 79 11.37 -0.29 0.93
N SER A 80 11.18 -0.41 -0.38
CA SER A 80 11.49 0.61 -1.40
C SER A 80 10.41 0.63 -2.49
N ALA A 81 10.42 1.63 -3.37
CA ALA A 81 9.51 1.67 -4.52
C ALA A 81 9.76 0.49 -5.48
N LEU A 82 11.03 0.17 -5.70
CA LEU A 82 11.50 -0.97 -6.50
C LEU A 82 12.50 -1.80 -5.71
N ASP A 83 12.65 -3.06 -6.14
CA ASP A 83 13.60 -4.03 -5.62
C ASP A 83 15.02 -3.48 -5.55
N THR A 84 15.61 -3.50 -4.36
CA THR A 84 16.98 -3.09 -4.10
C THR A 84 17.97 -4.24 -4.12
N GLY A 85 17.49 -5.49 -4.21
CA GLY A 85 18.24 -6.71 -4.00
C GLY A 85 18.50 -7.02 -2.52
N ALA A 86 18.08 -6.16 -1.60
CA ALA A 86 18.20 -6.39 -0.17
C ALA A 86 17.02 -7.20 0.39
N LEU A 87 17.27 -7.89 1.50
CA LEU A 87 16.26 -8.69 2.19
C LEU A 87 15.04 -7.83 2.57
N MET A 88 13.83 -8.30 2.22
CA MET A 88 12.56 -7.62 2.47
C MET A 88 12.43 -6.21 1.87
N SER A 89 13.23 -5.90 0.84
CA SER A 89 13.22 -4.63 0.12
C SER A 89 12.98 -4.84 -1.38
N GLN A 90 11.92 -5.61 -1.69
CA GLN A 90 11.55 -6.04 -3.04
C GLN A 90 10.72 -4.99 -3.80
N GLY A 91 10.16 -4.00 -3.09
CA GLY A 91 9.28 -2.98 -3.63
C GLY A 91 8.13 -3.53 -4.48
N TRP A 92 7.78 -2.82 -5.55
CA TRP A 92 6.69 -3.19 -6.45
C TRP A 92 7.18 -3.82 -7.76
N THR A 93 8.48 -4.13 -7.87
CA THR A 93 9.11 -4.63 -9.10
C THR A 93 8.39 -5.83 -9.70
N ALA A 94 7.98 -6.79 -8.88
CA ALA A 94 7.29 -8.00 -9.36
C ALA A 94 5.81 -7.74 -9.72
N ALA A 95 5.18 -6.71 -9.16
CA ALA A 95 3.80 -6.36 -9.50
C ALA A 95 3.69 -5.58 -10.82
N ILE A 96 4.69 -4.74 -11.14
CA ILE A 96 4.69 -3.87 -12.33
C ILE A 96 4.41 -4.60 -13.65
N PRO A 97 5.04 -5.77 -13.97
CA PRO A 97 4.74 -6.52 -15.18
C PRO A 97 3.25 -6.78 -15.40
N HIS A 98 2.48 -7.08 -14.35
CA HIS A 98 1.04 -7.31 -14.48
C HIS A 98 0.26 -6.06 -14.89
N PHE A 99 0.69 -4.88 -14.43
CA PHE A 99 0.09 -3.61 -14.86
C PHE A 99 0.44 -3.32 -16.32
N LEU A 100 1.70 -3.55 -16.72
CA LEU A 100 2.13 -3.38 -18.11
C LEU A 100 1.39 -4.33 -19.07
N GLU A 101 1.19 -5.60 -18.67
CA GLU A 101 0.38 -6.59 -19.39
C GLU A 101 -1.09 -6.15 -19.53
N ALA A 102 -1.65 -5.46 -18.53
CA ALA A 102 -2.98 -4.88 -18.56
C ALA A 102 -3.07 -3.56 -19.37
N GLY A 103 -1.98 -3.15 -20.02
CA GLY A 103 -1.93 -1.97 -20.88
C GLY A 103 -1.71 -0.65 -20.14
N TYR A 104 -1.28 -0.69 -18.87
CA TYR A 104 -0.73 0.51 -18.23
C TYR A 104 0.66 0.83 -18.79
N THR A 105 1.05 2.09 -18.65
CA THR A 105 2.39 2.58 -18.97
C THR A 105 2.97 3.36 -17.78
N PHE A 106 4.26 3.69 -17.80
CA PHE A 106 4.85 4.55 -16.76
C PHE A 106 4.30 5.99 -16.74
N ALA A 107 3.55 6.40 -17.77
CA ALA A 107 2.77 7.63 -17.71
C ALA A 107 1.58 7.53 -16.73
N GLU A 108 1.27 6.32 -16.26
CA GLU A 108 0.16 6.02 -15.36
C GLU A 108 0.61 5.28 -14.10
N LEU A 109 1.87 4.84 -13.99
CA LEU A 109 2.37 4.09 -12.83
C LEU A 109 3.42 4.92 -12.08
N TYR A 110 3.20 5.15 -10.78
CA TYR A 110 4.02 6.03 -9.98
C TYR A 110 4.36 5.42 -8.61
N GLY A 111 5.64 5.42 -8.25
CA GLY A 111 6.07 4.98 -6.93
C GLY A 111 7.17 5.87 -6.37
N LEU A 112 7.18 6.04 -5.05
CA LEU A 112 8.12 6.89 -4.34
C LEU A 112 8.59 6.20 -3.06
N THR A 113 9.89 6.32 -2.76
CA THR A 113 10.48 5.69 -1.58
C THR A 113 10.58 6.64 -0.39
N TYR A 114 10.42 6.09 0.81
CA TYR A 114 10.64 6.78 2.07
C TYR A 114 11.34 5.88 3.11
N GLY A 115 11.92 6.48 4.14
CA GLY A 115 12.55 5.72 5.23
C GLY A 115 13.84 5.00 4.84
N ALA A 116 14.38 4.17 5.74
CA ALA A 116 15.77 3.70 5.65
C ALA A 116 16.02 2.47 4.75
N ARG A 117 15.00 1.90 4.08
CA ARG A 117 15.09 0.68 3.23
C ARG A 117 15.87 -0.49 3.87
N ASN A 118 15.83 -0.60 5.19
CA ASN A 118 16.69 -1.50 5.95
C ASN A 118 15.89 -2.22 7.04
N ILE A 119 15.76 -3.53 6.89
CA ILE A 119 14.97 -4.38 7.79
C ILE A 119 15.50 -4.35 9.23
N SER A 120 16.81 -4.16 9.43
CA SER A 120 17.40 -4.07 10.77
C SER A 120 16.92 -2.83 11.55
N LEU A 121 16.42 -1.79 10.84
CA LEU A 121 15.87 -0.57 11.43
C LEU A 121 14.33 -0.58 11.46
N ALA A 122 13.68 -1.64 10.97
CA ALA A 122 12.22 -1.70 10.86
C ALA A 122 11.55 -1.56 12.24
N ALA A 123 12.07 -2.25 13.26
CA ALA A 123 11.51 -2.20 14.61
C ALA A 123 11.63 -0.80 15.25
N ASP A 124 12.67 -0.05 14.90
CA ASP A 124 12.95 1.29 15.45
C ASP A 124 12.29 2.41 14.62
N THR A 125 11.69 2.07 13.49
CA THR A 125 11.03 3.01 12.59
C THR A 125 9.67 3.43 13.15
N LYS A 126 9.50 4.73 13.39
CA LYS A 126 8.21 5.36 13.74
C LYS A 126 7.66 6.11 12.52
N MET A 127 6.34 6.14 12.38
CA MET A 127 5.67 6.99 11.38
C MET A 127 6.02 8.46 11.65
N SER A 128 6.19 9.25 10.58
CA SER A 128 6.45 10.69 10.70
C SER A 128 5.48 11.52 9.86
N CYS A 129 5.25 12.77 10.29
CA CYS A 129 4.45 13.70 9.52
C CYS A 129 5.06 14.00 8.14
N GLU A 130 6.40 14.05 8.04
CA GLU A 130 7.12 14.27 6.78
C GLU A 130 6.73 13.23 5.73
N TRP A 131 6.61 11.95 6.10
CA TRP A 131 6.26 10.90 5.15
C TRP A 131 4.83 11.05 4.65
N ILE A 132 3.88 11.34 5.54
CA ILE A 132 2.48 11.47 5.14
C ILE A 132 2.29 12.71 4.26
N LYS A 133 2.82 13.86 4.67
CA LYS A 133 2.78 15.10 3.87
C LYS A 133 3.48 14.93 2.52
N GLY A 134 4.65 14.31 2.52
CA GLY A 134 5.43 14.05 1.31
C GLY A 134 4.68 13.20 0.29
N HIS A 135 4.04 12.11 0.72
CA HIS A 135 3.22 11.29 -0.17
C HIS A 135 1.93 12.00 -0.60
N ARG A 136 1.34 12.80 0.27
CA ARG A 136 0.16 13.60 -0.07
C ARG A 136 0.45 14.62 -1.17
N GLU A 137 1.56 15.34 -1.05
CA GLU A 137 2.03 16.26 -2.09
C GLU A 137 2.39 15.51 -3.37
N PHE A 138 2.97 14.31 -3.26
CA PHE A 138 3.26 13.47 -4.42
C PHE A 138 1.98 13.10 -5.18
N VAL A 139 0.91 12.69 -4.48
CA VAL A 139 -0.41 12.41 -5.07
C VAL A 139 -0.95 13.63 -5.83
N LEU A 140 -0.93 14.81 -5.20
CA LEU A 140 -1.42 16.04 -5.82
C LEU A 140 -0.59 16.44 -7.05
N ASN A 141 0.72 16.23 -7.03
CA ASN A 141 1.58 16.50 -8.18
C ASN A 141 1.40 15.50 -9.32
N VAL A 142 1.10 14.23 -9.03
CA VAL A 142 0.74 13.24 -10.07
C VAL A 142 -0.56 13.64 -10.75
N LEU A 143 -1.58 14.04 -9.99
CA LEU A 143 -2.84 14.56 -10.54
C LEU A 143 -2.60 15.75 -11.49
N ASP A 144 -1.83 16.74 -11.03
CA ASP A 144 -1.53 17.94 -11.82
C ASP A 144 -0.67 17.63 -13.06
N TYR A 145 0.34 16.78 -12.92
CA TYR A 145 1.24 16.39 -14.01
C TYR A 145 0.55 15.57 -15.12
N THR A 146 -0.37 14.69 -14.72
CA THR A 146 -1.13 13.84 -15.64
C THR A 146 -2.38 14.52 -16.17
N ALA A 147 -2.83 15.60 -15.52
CA ALA A 147 -4.14 16.22 -15.69
C ALA A 147 -5.31 15.22 -15.49
N ALA A 148 -5.07 14.11 -14.78
CA ALA A 148 -6.10 13.15 -14.47
C ALA A 148 -7.07 13.72 -13.40
N PRO A 149 -8.38 13.44 -13.49
CA PRO A 149 -9.35 13.91 -12.50
C PRO A 149 -9.18 13.21 -11.15
N LYS A 150 -8.65 11.98 -11.15
CA LYS A 150 -8.44 11.13 -9.98
C LYS A 150 -7.21 10.25 -10.15
N VAL A 151 -6.77 9.65 -9.04
CA VAL A 151 -5.77 8.57 -9.01
C VAL A 151 -6.33 7.32 -8.32
N ASN A 152 -5.72 6.17 -8.59
CA ASN A 152 -5.82 4.97 -7.79
C ASN A 152 -4.62 4.88 -6.85
N ILE A 153 -4.80 4.32 -5.66
CA ILE A 153 -3.72 4.11 -4.70
C ILE A 153 -3.70 2.64 -4.27
N ILE A 154 -2.50 2.04 -4.25
CA ILE A 154 -2.23 0.78 -3.59
C ILE A 154 -1.12 0.97 -2.56
N GLY A 155 -1.44 0.70 -1.30
CA GLY A 155 -0.50 0.80 -0.19
C GLY A 155 -0.24 -0.57 0.42
N HIS A 156 1.01 -0.90 0.73
CA HIS A 156 1.40 -2.13 1.41
C HIS A 156 1.83 -1.85 2.85
N SER A 157 1.40 -2.68 3.81
CA SER A 157 1.89 -2.64 5.20
C SER A 157 1.73 -1.24 5.80
N MET A 158 2.83 -0.65 6.30
CA MET A 158 2.86 0.74 6.77
C MET A 158 2.38 1.74 5.71
N GLY A 159 2.69 1.51 4.43
CA GLY A 159 2.24 2.32 3.30
C GLY A 159 0.71 2.34 3.14
N ALA A 160 0.01 1.27 3.52
CA ALA A 160 -1.45 1.27 3.56
C ALA A 160 -1.98 2.28 4.59
N THR A 161 -1.36 2.37 5.77
CA THR A 161 -1.78 3.35 6.78
C THR A 161 -1.40 4.79 6.43
N ILE A 162 -0.26 4.99 5.73
CA ILE A 162 0.11 6.29 5.15
C ILE A 162 -0.94 6.73 4.12
N ALA A 163 -1.33 5.83 3.21
CA ALA A 163 -2.34 6.09 2.20
C ALA A 163 -3.68 6.52 2.82
N ARG A 164 -4.10 5.86 3.92
CA ARG A 164 -5.30 6.25 4.65
C ARG A 164 -5.21 7.65 5.23
N SER A 165 -4.10 7.94 5.91
CA SER A 165 -3.89 9.24 6.55
C SER A 165 -3.84 10.38 5.52
N LEU A 166 -3.05 10.22 4.45
CA LEU A 166 -2.96 11.24 3.41
C LEU A 166 -4.29 11.48 2.69
N ALA A 167 -5.15 10.47 2.58
CA ALA A 167 -6.44 10.60 1.91
C ALA A 167 -7.45 11.37 2.76
N LYS A 168 -7.58 10.98 4.04
CA LYS A 168 -8.51 11.58 4.98
C LYS A 168 -8.14 13.00 5.38
N GLY A 169 -6.85 13.36 5.33
CA GLY A 169 -6.39 14.68 5.71
C GLY A 169 -6.64 14.98 7.20
N GLY A 170 -6.81 16.25 7.53
CA GLY A 170 -7.04 16.73 8.90
C GLY A 170 -5.80 16.74 9.76
N LEU A 171 -6.00 16.89 11.07
CA LEU A 171 -4.94 16.87 12.07
C LEU A 171 -4.61 15.43 12.47
N VAL A 172 -3.32 15.09 12.40
CA VAL A 172 -2.78 13.83 12.90
C VAL A 172 -1.85 14.14 14.06
N GLU A 173 -2.05 13.45 15.19
CA GLU A 173 -1.28 13.69 16.40
C GLU A 173 -0.02 12.83 16.43
N PHE A 174 1.14 13.50 16.53
CA PHE A 174 2.43 12.89 16.83
C PHE A 174 3.04 13.64 18.03
N PRO A 175 3.07 13.05 19.23
CA PRO A 175 3.71 13.62 20.40
C PRO A 175 5.19 13.91 20.14
N GLY A 176 5.56 15.18 20.34
CA GLY A 176 6.91 15.70 20.08
C GLY A 176 7.12 16.29 18.69
N GLU A 177 6.14 16.22 17.79
CA GLU A 177 6.12 16.96 16.52
C GLU A 177 5.04 18.05 16.58
N ASP A 178 5.31 19.22 15.98
CA ASP A 178 4.27 20.23 15.77
C ASP A 178 3.13 19.59 14.95
N HIS A 179 1.90 19.73 15.44
CA HIS A 179 0.68 19.10 14.93
C HIS A 179 0.72 18.84 13.42
N CYS A 180 0.53 17.59 12.99
CA CYS A 180 0.60 17.23 11.58
C CYS A 180 -0.72 17.58 10.87
N ASP A 181 -0.85 18.83 10.44
CA ASP A 181 -1.99 19.27 9.63
C ASP A 181 -1.79 18.89 8.15
N LEU A 182 -2.64 17.98 7.66
CA LEU A 182 -2.66 17.53 6.26
C LEU A 182 -3.61 18.39 5.41
N GLY A 183 -4.35 19.32 5.99
CA GLY A 183 -5.37 20.13 5.32
C GLY A 183 -6.64 19.35 5.01
N SER A 184 -7.49 19.88 4.13
CA SER A 184 -8.78 19.26 3.80
C SER A 184 -8.63 17.86 3.19
N PRO A 185 -9.61 16.96 3.37
CA PRO A 185 -9.56 15.62 2.77
C PRO A 185 -9.36 15.66 1.25
N ILE A 186 -8.67 14.66 0.68
CA ILE A 186 -8.51 14.49 -0.79
C ILE A 186 -9.11 13.17 -1.29
N ASN A 187 -9.93 12.52 -0.46
CA ASN A 187 -10.59 11.27 -0.79
C ASN A 187 -11.50 11.38 -2.03
N ASP A 188 -11.96 12.58 -2.38
CA ASP A 188 -12.68 12.86 -3.64
C ASP A 188 -11.78 12.76 -4.89
N LYS A 189 -10.47 12.92 -4.72
CA LYS A 189 -9.44 12.79 -5.77
C LYS A 189 -8.90 11.37 -5.93
N ILE A 190 -9.33 10.45 -5.08
CA ILE A 190 -8.90 9.05 -5.14
C ILE A 190 -10.09 8.20 -5.60
N ASP A 191 -9.92 7.52 -6.73
CA ASP A 191 -10.98 6.70 -7.31
C ASP A 191 -11.12 5.38 -6.58
N VAL A 192 -10.02 4.62 -6.51
CA VAL A 192 -9.92 3.38 -5.76
C VAL A 192 -8.69 3.40 -4.84
N PHE A 193 -8.87 2.99 -3.60
CA PHE A 193 -7.80 2.72 -2.65
C PHE A 193 -7.78 1.23 -2.27
N ILE A 194 -6.60 0.62 -2.33
CA ILE A 194 -6.37 -0.75 -1.89
C ILE A 194 -5.29 -0.77 -0.81
N GLY A 195 -5.65 -1.26 0.38
CA GLY A 195 -4.70 -1.57 1.45
C GLY A 195 -4.30 -3.03 1.40
N VAL A 196 -3.01 -3.32 1.22
CA VAL A 196 -2.46 -4.68 1.24
C VAL A 196 -1.73 -4.88 2.56
N ALA A 197 -2.18 -5.83 3.38
CA ALA A 197 -1.54 -6.20 4.65
C ALA A 197 -1.32 -5.03 5.63
N GLY A 198 -2.27 -4.10 5.71
CA GLY A 198 -2.19 -2.95 6.62
C GLY A 198 -2.44 -3.33 8.08
N ALA A 199 -1.75 -2.72 9.04
CA ALA A 199 -2.02 -2.92 10.47
C ALA A 199 -2.95 -1.82 11.01
N HIS A 200 -4.20 -1.75 10.53
CA HIS A 200 -5.13 -0.64 10.81
C HIS A 200 -5.61 -0.57 12.26
N PHE A 201 -5.52 -1.67 13.01
CA PHE A 201 -5.83 -1.72 14.45
C PHE A 201 -4.60 -2.06 15.31
N GLY A 202 -3.40 -1.97 14.72
CA GLY A 202 -2.13 -2.29 15.36
C GLY A 202 -1.74 -3.75 15.17
N MET A 203 -0.64 -4.16 15.81
CA MET A 203 -0.10 -5.52 15.73
C MET A 203 0.04 -6.12 17.12
N CYS A 204 -0.43 -7.35 17.32
CA CYS A 204 -0.35 -7.99 18.64
C CYS A 204 1.06 -8.12 19.19
N MET A 205 2.08 -8.29 18.34
CA MET A 205 3.48 -8.28 18.76
C MET A 205 3.89 -6.97 19.47
N CYS A 206 3.20 -5.86 19.18
CA CYS A 206 3.48 -4.57 19.80
C CYS A 206 2.90 -4.41 21.20
N VAL A 207 2.04 -5.32 21.68
CA VAL A 207 1.52 -5.26 23.06
C VAL A 207 2.65 -5.33 24.09
N THR A 208 3.70 -6.12 23.84
CA THR A 208 4.81 -6.35 24.77
C THR A 208 6.01 -5.43 24.54
N MET A 209 5.98 -4.62 23.48
CA MET A 209 7.06 -3.68 23.14
C MET A 209 6.53 -2.25 22.97
N PRO A 210 5.68 -1.74 23.89
CA PRO A 210 5.20 -0.37 23.77
C PRO A 210 6.38 0.59 23.85
N GLY A 211 6.42 1.56 22.94
CA GLY A 211 7.42 2.63 22.91
C GLY A 211 8.68 2.33 22.08
N LYS A 212 8.79 1.14 21.49
CA LYS A 212 9.85 0.84 20.52
C LYS A 212 9.39 1.19 19.12
N GLY A 213 9.83 2.33 18.57
CA GLY A 213 9.70 2.69 17.15
C GLY A 213 8.37 2.31 16.51
N SER A 214 8.35 1.20 15.76
CA SER A 214 7.18 0.69 15.04
C SER A 214 6.01 0.25 15.93
N CYS A 215 6.26 0.02 17.22
CA CYS A 215 5.29 -0.32 18.25
C CYS A 215 5.02 0.85 19.22
N ASP A 216 5.45 2.06 18.87
CA ASP A 216 5.19 3.26 19.64
C ASP A 216 3.68 3.54 19.75
N PRO A 217 3.15 3.89 20.95
CA PRO A 217 1.73 4.20 21.16
C PRO A 217 1.23 5.42 20.41
N THR A 218 2.11 6.20 19.79
CA THR A 218 1.73 7.49 19.23
C THR A 218 1.83 7.48 17.72
N GLY A 219 2.97 7.08 17.16
CA GLY A 219 3.21 6.98 15.71
C GLY A 219 3.52 5.56 15.24
N GLY A 220 3.22 4.54 16.04
CA GLY A 220 3.43 3.14 15.71
C GLY A 220 2.13 2.34 15.69
N PHE A 221 2.30 1.02 15.60
CA PHE A 221 1.24 0.02 15.49
C PHE A 221 0.90 -0.62 16.84
N TRP A 222 0.98 0.15 17.92
CA TRP A 222 0.57 -0.33 19.23
C TRP A 222 -0.94 -0.56 19.26
N PRO A 223 -1.42 -1.80 19.55
CA PRO A 223 -2.84 -2.13 19.48
C PRO A 223 -3.57 -1.89 20.81
N GLY A 224 -2.92 -1.28 21.81
CA GLY A 224 -3.41 -1.22 23.19
C GLY A 224 -2.79 -2.29 24.09
N GLY A 225 -2.86 -2.08 25.40
CA GLY A 225 -2.17 -2.91 26.39
C GLY A 225 -2.98 -4.08 26.92
N THR A 226 -4.28 -3.91 27.11
CA THR A 226 -5.17 -4.91 27.71
C THR A 226 -6.59 -4.81 27.17
N CYS A 227 -7.27 -5.95 27.09
CA CYS A 227 -8.72 -6.07 26.86
C CYS A 227 -9.31 -6.85 28.03
N GLY A 228 -10.26 -6.30 28.79
CA GLY A 228 -10.86 -7.01 29.93
C GLY A 228 -9.89 -7.42 31.05
N GLY A 229 -8.69 -6.80 31.14
CA GLY A 229 -7.64 -7.16 32.10
C GLY A 229 -6.66 -8.24 31.59
N GLU A 230 -6.87 -8.76 30.39
CA GLU A 230 -6.07 -9.82 29.75
C GLU A 230 -4.90 -9.23 28.93
N LEU A 231 -3.73 -9.88 28.95
CA LEU A 231 -2.48 -9.42 28.31
C LEU A 231 -2.19 -10.14 26.97
N HIS A 232 -1.21 -9.62 26.22
CA HIS A 232 -0.64 -10.06 24.93
C HIS A 232 -1.04 -11.41 24.31
N ARG A 233 -0.97 -12.54 25.05
CA ARG A 233 -1.29 -13.88 24.49
C ARG A 233 -2.73 -13.98 23.97
N GLN A 234 -3.63 -13.16 24.51
CA GLN A 234 -5.02 -13.12 24.06
C GLN A 234 -5.25 -12.14 22.91
N CYS A 235 -4.31 -11.26 22.58
CA CYS A 235 -4.54 -10.26 21.54
C CYS A 235 -4.89 -10.90 20.19
N ALA A 236 -4.16 -11.94 19.78
CA ALA A 236 -4.43 -12.65 18.52
C ALA A 236 -5.53 -13.72 18.64
N GLN A 237 -6.00 -14.01 19.85
CA GLN A 237 -6.95 -15.09 20.16
C GLN A 237 -8.33 -14.59 20.60
N ALA A 238 -8.44 -13.30 20.95
CA ALA A 238 -9.69 -12.68 21.33
C ALA A 238 -10.74 -12.89 20.24
N ALA A 239 -11.94 -13.26 20.64
CA ALA A 239 -13.03 -13.48 19.71
C ALA A 239 -13.59 -12.15 19.23
N GLU A 240 -14.25 -12.19 18.06
CA GLU A 240 -14.91 -11.02 17.49
C GLU A 240 -15.92 -10.43 18.47
N GLY A 241 -15.84 -9.11 18.68
CA GLY A 241 -16.75 -8.37 19.54
C GLY A 241 -16.47 -8.45 21.05
N GLU A 242 -15.45 -9.19 21.50
CA GLU A 242 -14.99 -9.19 22.90
C GLU A 242 -14.34 -7.86 23.28
N CYS A 243 -13.55 -7.28 22.37
CA CYS A 243 -12.78 -6.07 22.61
C CYS A 243 -13.33 -4.90 21.79
N ARG A 244 -14.25 -4.13 22.40
CA ARG A 244 -14.95 -3.02 21.73
C ARG A 244 -14.27 -1.66 21.94
N ASP A 245 -13.74 -1.41 23.13
CA ASP A 245 -13.23 -0.10 23.56
C ASP A 245 -11.70 -0.07 23.71
N MET A 246 -10.99 -0.70 22.78
CA MET A 246 -9.53 -0.70 22.80
C MET A 246 -8.98 0.70 22.54
N GLN A 247 -8.16 1.20 23.46
CA GLN A 247 -7.34 2.38 23.22
C GLN A 247 -6.02 1.94 22.58
N TYR A 248 -5.99 1.94 21.25
CA TYR A 248 -4.80 1.69 20.44
C TYR A 248 -4.16 3.02 20.00
N GLY A 249 -2.99 2.93 19.37
CA GLY A 249 -2.10 4.07 19.20
C GLY A 249 -2.71 5.30 18.50
N ASP A 250 -2.24 6.49 18.86
CA ASP A 250 -2.88 7.77 18.54
C ASP A 250 -3.01 8.00 17.03
N PHE A 251 -1.96 7.72 16.26
CA PHE A 251 -1.99 7.76 14.81
C PHE A 251 -3.12 6.88 14.24
N LEU A 252 -3.17 5.61 14.63
CA LEU A 252 -4.19 4.67 14.15
C LEU A 252 -5.60 5.09 14.58
N ARG A 253 -5.73 5.59 15.82
CA ARG A 253 -6.99 6.10 16.36
C ARG A 253 -7.48 7.31 15.58
N SER A 254 -6.57 8.22 15.23
CA SER A 254 -6.89 9.43 14.44
C SER A 254 -7.45 9.08 13.05
N ILE A 255 -6.86 8.10 12.36
CA ILE A 255 -7.33 7.69 11.02
C ILE A 255 -8.62 6.87 11.08
N ASN A 256 -8.83 6.08 12.14
CA ASN A 256 -10.03 5.25 12.30
C ASN A 256 -11.24 6.05 12.81
N ASN A 257 -11.03 7.10 13.62
CA ASN A 257 -12.08 7.95 14.16
C ASN A 257 -12.28 9.25 13.35
N SER A 258 -11.65 9.35 12.18
CA SER A 258 -11.79 10.52 11.30
C SER A 258 -13.25 10.75 10.90
N PRO A 259 -13.71 12.01 10.81
CA PRO A 259 -15.04 12.31 10.27
C PRO A 259 -15.17 11.93 8.78
N VAL A 260 -14.04 11.75 8.08
CA VAL A 260 -14.02 11.25 6.70
C VAL A 260 -14.07 9.73 6.74
N GLN A 261 -15.22 9.15 6.44
CA GLN A 261 -15.42 7.70 6.55
C GLN A 261 -14.57 6.89 5.56
N LYS A 262 -14.53 7.29 4.28
CA LYS A 262 -13.81 6.57 3.21
C LYS A 262 -12.64 7.38 2.63
N GLU A 263 -11.55 6.67 2.36
CA GLU A 263 -10.30 7.18 1.77
C GLU A 263 -10.41 7.45 0.27
N ALA A 264 -11.36 6.83 -0.41
CA ALA A 264 -11.56 6.91 -1.85
C ALA A 264 -13.04 6.68 -2.20
N GLY A 265 -13.37 6.81 -3.48
CA GLY A 265 -14.68 6.37 -3.99
C GLY A 265 -14.94 4.90 -3.65
N TYR A 266 -13.95 4.04 -3.86
CA TYR A 266 -13.97 2.63 -3.50
C TYR A 266 -12.73 2.24 -2.69
N VAL A 267 -12.91 1.47 -1.63
CA VAL A 267 -11.88 1.09 -0.67
C VAL A 267 -11.91 -0.42 -0.50
N PHE A 268 -10.77 -1.08 -0.68
CA PHE A 268 -10.64 -2.53 -0.54
C PHE A 268 -9.44 -2.92 0.32
N SER A 269 -9.56 -4.02 1.05
CA SER A 269 -8.45 -4.60 1.81
C SER A 269 -8.02 -5.96 1.28
N PHE A 270 -6.72 -6.18 1.13
CA PHE A 270 -6.14 -7.45 0.71
C PHE A 270 -5.24 -7.97 1.83
N PHE A 271 -5.46 -9.20 2.30
CA PHE A 271 -4.63 -9.77 3.37
C PHE A 271 -4.57 -11.29 3.31
N SER A 272 -3.55 -11.85 3.97
CA SER A 272 -3.32 -13.29 4.06
C SER A 272 -3.44 -13.75 5.50
N HIS A 273 -4.15 -14.86 5.72
CA HIS A 273 -4.24 -15.50 7.04
C HIS A 273 -2.89 -16.03 7.55
N ASP A 274 -1.94 -16.23 6.64
CA ASP A 274 -0.60 -16.75 6.91
C ASP A 274 0.48 -15.63 6.89
N ASP A 275 0.07 -14.38 7.08
CA ASP A 275 0.97 -13.23 7.20
C ASP A 275 1.92 -13.38 8.42
N ASN A 276 3.22 -13.52 8.13
CA ASN A 276 4.25 -13.77 9.12
C ASN A 276 4.72 -12.51 9.88
N VAL A 277 4.22 -11.32 9.55
CA VAL A 277 4.53 -10.05 10.23
C VAL A 277 3.37 -9.60 11.10
N LEU A 278 2.14 -9.61 10.57
CA LEU A 278 0.94 -9.22 11.32
C LEU A 278 0.54 -10.26 12.37
N GLY A 279 1.00 -11.50 12.20
CA GLY A 279 0.77 -12.60 13.13
C GLY A 279 -0.46 -13.45 12.76
N PRO A 280 -0.82 -14.41 13.62
CA PRO A 280 -1.83 -15.42 13.31
C PRO A 280 -3.15 -14.82 12.83
N HIS A 281 -3.61 -15.23 11.65
CA HIS A 281 -4.88 -14.80 11.03
C HIS A 281 -5.02 -13.28 10.88
N THR A 282 -3.92 -12.52 10.97
CA THR A 282 -3.93 -11.04 11.03
C THR A 282 -4.80 -10.48 12.16
N MET A 283 -5.00 -11.24 13.24
CA MET A 283 -5.93 -10.86 14.30
C MET A 283 -5.31 -9.91 15.30
N THR A 284 -6.10 -8.92 15.73
CA THR A 284 -5.77 -7.96 16.79
C THR A 284 -7.04 -7.61 17.56
N TRP A 285 -7.10 -8.08 18.80
CA TRP A 285 -8.22 -7.86 19.72
C TRP A 285 -9.59 -8.19 19.11
N GLY A 286 -9.72 -9.38 18.50
CA GLY A 286 -10.96 -9.83 17.88
C GLY A 286 -11.28 -9.16 16.55
N ARG A 287 -10.33 -8.44 15.94
CA ARG A 287 -10.50 -7.79 14.63
C ARG A 287 -9.39 -8.24 13.69
N MET A 288 -9.71 -8.47 12.42
CA MET A 288 -8.68 -8.59 11.40
C MET A 288 -8.06 -7.22 11.18
N THR A 289 -6.78 -7.04 11.56
CA THR A 289 -6.12 -5.73 11.57
C THR A 289 -5.99 -5.13 10.17
N SER A 290 -6.04 -5.97 9.14
CA SER A 290 -5.96 -5.59 7.73
C SER A 290 -7.26 -5.04 7.15
N ILE A 291 -8.39 -5.18 7.83
CA ILE A 291 -9.67 -4.62 7.39
C ILE A 291 -9.63 -3.10 7.56
N ILE A 292 -9.95 -2.37 6.49
CA ILE A 292 -10.05 -0.92 6.51
C ILE A 292 -11.47 -0.55 6.99
N PRO A 293 -11.59 0.34 8.00
CA PRO A 293 -12.86 0.93 8.36
C PRO A 293 -13.63 1.49 7.16
N HIS A 294 -14.88 1.06 7.00
CA HIS A 294 -15.78 1.46 5.90
C HIS A 294 -15.33 1.04 4.49
N GLU A 295 -14.54 -0.02 4.36
CA GLU A 295 -14.27 -0.65 3.06
C GLU A 295 -15.54 -1.17 2.36
N ASP A 296 -15.46 -1.31 1.05
CA ASP A 296 -16.54 -1.86 0.22
C ASP A 296 -16.52 -3.39 0.16
N ASP A 297 -15.33 -3.99 0.12
CA ASP A 297 -15.11 -5.44 0.10
C ASP A 297 -13.62 -5.75 0.37
N HIS A 298 -13.27 -7.02 0.52
CA HIS A 298 -11.89 -7.44 0.75
C HIS A 298 -11.54 -8.78 0.09
N MET A 299 -10.25 -8.96 -0.19
CA MET A 299 -9.67 -10.22 -0.66
C MET A 299 -8.89 -10.89 0.45
N GLU A 300 -9.23 -12.14 0.72
CA GLU A 300 -8.52 -13.00 1.66
C GLU A 300 -7.67 -14.02 0.91
N TYR A 301 -6.44 -14.18 1.35
CA TYR A 301 -5.49 -15.15 0.84
C TYR A 301 -5.07 -16.11 1.96
N THR A 302 -4.50 -17.25 1.54
CA THR A 302 -3.80 -18.20 2.40
C THR A 302 -2.46 -18.51 1.77
N LYS A 303 -1.48 -18.92 2.58
CA LYS A 303 -0.13 -19.36 2.20
C LYS A 303 0.76 -18.28 1.58
N LEU A 304 0.35 -17.02 1.67
CA LEU A 304 1.16 -15.88 1.27
C LEU A 304 1.75 -15.21 2.50
N ASP A 305 3.06 -14.96 2.48
CA ASP A 305 3.70 -14.14 3.50
C ASP A 305 3.39 -12.65 3.32
N HIS A 306 3.87 -11.83 4.26
CA HIS A 306 3.61 -10.39 4.29
C HIS A 306 4.03 -9.64 3.01
N PHE A 307 5.06 -10.10 2.31
CA PHE A 307 5.67 -9.40 1.17
C PHE A 307 5.20 -9.96 -0.18
N GLN A 308 4.96 -11.26 -0.26
CA GLN A 308 4.44 -11.95 -1.46
C GLN A 308 3.08 -11.40 -1.91
N MET A 309 2.27 -10.89 -0.98
CA MET A 309 0.96 -10.33 -1.30
C MET A 309 0.99 -9.19 -2.32
N LYS A 310 2.08 -8.41 -2.41
CA LYS A 310 2.19 -7.30 -3.38
C LYS A 310 2.09 -7.80 -4.83
N GLU A 311 2.83 -8.86 -5.15
CA GLU A 311 2.80 -9.48 -6.48
C GLU A 311 1.51 -10.28 -6.67
N ALA A 312 1.20 -11.16 -5.73
CA ALA A 312 0.08 -12.09 -5.85
C ALA A 312 -1.28 -11.39 -6.00
N SER A 313 -1.43 -10.20 -5.43
CA SER A 313 -2.68 -9.43 -5.49
C SER A 313 -2.74 -8.43 -6.66
N ALA A 314 -1.67 -8.26 -7.46
CA ALA A 314 -1.59 -7.24 -8.50
C ALA A 314 -2.73 -7.34 -9.54
N LYS A 315 -3.07 -8.56 -9.98
CA LYS A 315 -4.17 -8.77 -10.94
C LYS A 315 -5.54 -8.44 -10.34
N ALA A 316 -5.76 -8.76 -9.06
CA ALA A 316 -7.00 -8.39 -8.37
C ALA A 316 -7.08 -6.87 -8.18
N ALA A 317 -5.96 -6.20 -7.89
CA ALA A 317 -5.88 -4.75 -7.80
C ALA A 317 -6.24 -4.07 -9.14
N ILE A 318 -5.64 -4.53 -10.24
CA ILE A 318 -5.96 -4.04 -11.60
C ILE A 318 -7.45 -4.21 -11.90
N PHE A 319 -8.01 -5.38 -11.60
CA PHE A 319 -9.44 -5.61 -11.80
C PHE A 319 -10.30 -4.61 -10.99
N ALA A 320 -9.95 -4.39 -9.72
CA ALA A 320 -10.66 -3.46 -8.87
C ALA A 320 -10.55 -2.00 -9.35
N PHE A 321 -9.38 -1.60 -9.86
CA PHE A 321 -9.16 -0.28 -10.46
C PHE A 321 -9.98 -0.03 -11.72
N GLU A 322 -10.25 -1.08 -12.51
CA GLU A 322 -11.00 -0.95 -13.76
C GLU A 322 -12.51 -1.13 -13.57
N ASN A 323 -12.94 -1.85 -12.53
CA ASN A 323 -14.33 -2.29 -12.37
C ASN A 323 -14.99 -1.81 -11.08
N HIS A 324 -14.26 -1.11 -10.20
CA HIS A 324 -14.74 -0.60 -8.92
C HIS A 324 -15.34 -1.67 -8.00
N LYS A 325 -14.88 -2.92 -8.14
CA LYS A 325 -15.30 -4.08 -7.35
C LYS A 325 -14.24 -5.17 -7.41
N LEU A 326 -14.30 -6.11 -6.49
CA LEU A 326 -13.40 -7.25 -6.48
C LEU A 326 -13.79 -8.32 -7.52
N PRO A 327 -12.82 -9.08 -8.04
CA PRO A 327 -13.12 -10.20 -8.92
C PRO A 327 -14.04 -11.21 -8.20
N PRO A 328 -14.97 -11.86 -8.93
CA PRO A 328 -15.91 -12.79 -8.31
C PRO A 328 -15.18 -13.93 -7.62
N LYS A 329 -15.60 -14.23 -6.39
CA LYS A 329 -15.08 -15.35 -5.60
C LYS A 329 -15.36 -16.66 -6.38
N ARG A 330 -14.31 -17.40 -6.78
CA ARG A 330 -14.52 -18.69 -7.49
C ARG A 330 -15.26 -19.66 -6.56
N GLN A 331 -16.43 -20.12 -6.96
CA GLN A 331 -17.09 -21.24 -6.29
C GLN A 331 -16.28 -22.52 -6.56
N ARG A 332 -15.97 -23.30 -5.51
CA ARG A 332 -15.36 -24.63 -5.68
C ARG A 332 -16.29 -25.49 -6.55
N GLY A 333 -15.89 -25.81 -7.80
CA GLY A 333 -16.62 -26.82 -8.57
C GLY A 333 -16.51 -26.86 -10.09
N LEU A 334 -15.90 -25.88 -10.77
CA LEU A 334 -15.81 -25.92 -12.24
C LEU A 334 -14.37 -25.67 -12.72
N GLN A 335 -13.73 -26.75 -13.18
CA GLN A 335 -12.47 -26.70 -13.93
C GLN A 335 -12.72 -26.23 -15.38
N ASN A 336 -11.67 -25.64 -15.95
CA ASN A 336 -11.47 -25.21 -17.35
C ASN A 336 -11.92 -23.79 -17.73
N THR A 337 -10.98 -22.83 -17.60
CA THR A 337 -10.50 -21.97 -18.70
C THR A 337 -9.29 -21.12 -18.22
N GLY A 338 -8.07 -21.46 -18.64
CA GLY A 338 -6.95 -20.52 -18.92
C GLY A 338 -6.44 -19.52 -17.87
N LEU A 339 -6.90 -19.54 -16.63
CA LEU A 339 -6.52 -18.61 -15.55
C LEU A 339 -5.87 -19.36 -14.35
N ASP A 340 -5.06 -20.38 -14.65
CA ASP A 340 -4.48 -21.34 -13.68
C ASP A 340 -3.19 -20.86 -12.98
N LEU A 341 -3.11 -19.58 -12.61
CA LEU A 341 -2.05 -19.09 -11.71
C LEU A 341 -2.60 -18.46 -10.42
N MET A 342 -3.90 -18.64 -10.14
CA MET A 342 -4.55 -18.16 -8.92
C MET A 342 -4.80 -19.30 -7.93
N ASP A 343 -3.73 -19.94 -7.45
CA ASP A 343 -3.80 -20.86 -6.31
C ASP A 343 -3.71 -20.07 -4.98
N GLY A 344 -4.68 -19.19 -4.77
CA GLY A 344 -5.05 -18.68 -3.45
C GLY A 344 -6.40 -19.30 -3.09
N HIS A 345 -6.46 -20.14 -2.05
CA HIS A 345 -7.75 -20.64 -1.58
C HIS A 345 -8.50 -19.48 -0.91
N TYR A 346 -9.58 -19.03 -1.55
CA TYR A 346 -10.46 -17.98 -1.05
C TYR A 346 -11.48 -18.58 -0.05
N GLU A 347 -11.61 -17.98 1.13
CA GLU A 347 -12.73 -18.25 2.05
C GLU A 347 -13.71 -17.07 2.07
N ALA A 348 -14.96 -17.36 2.39
CA ALA A 348 -16.05 -16.39 2.34
C ALA A 348 -16.19 -15.63 3.67
N ALA A 349 -15.82 -14.36 3.72
CA ALA A 349 -16.27 -13.47 4.80
C ALA A 349 -17.75 -13.10 4.66
N LYS A 350 -18.42 -13.03 5.81
CA LYS A 350 -19.73 -12.41 5.96
C LYS A 350 -19.60 -10.88 5.86
N PRO A 351 -20.62 -10.16 5.36
CA PRO A 351 -20.59 -8.70 5.34
C PRO A 351 -20.41 -8.16 6.76
N PHE A 352 -19.37 -7.35 6.96
CA PHE A 352 -19.08 -6.68 8.21
C PHE A 352 -20.05 -5.51 8.39
N VAL A 353 -20.91 -5.58 9.42
CA VAL A 353 -21.83 -4.48 9.79
C VAL A 353 -21.26 -3.81 11.03
N TRP A 354 -20.81 -2.57 10.89
CA TRP A 354 -20.39 -1.75 12.03
C TRP A 354 -21.54 -1.63 13.03
N PRO A 355 -21.39 -2.03 14.30
CA PRO A 355 -22.32 -1.64 15.35
C PRO A 355 -22.14 -0.14 15.61
N HIS A 356 -23.26 0.58 15.61
CA HIS A 356 -23.35 2.01 15.95
C HIS A 356 -22.78 2.37 17.32
#